data_AF-A0A2D4MTT3-F1
#
_entry.id   AF-A0A2D4MTT3-F1
#
_cell.length_a   1.000
_cell.length_b   1.000
_cell.length_c   1.000
_cell.angle_alpha   90.00
_cell.angle_beta   90.00
_cell.angle_gamma   90.00
#
_symmetry.space_group_name_H-M   'P 1'
#
loop_
_entity.id
_entity.type
_entity.pdbx_description
1 polymer ?
#
loop_
_entity_poly.entity_id
_entity_poly.type
_entity_poly.pdbx_seq_one_letter_code
_entity_poly.pdbx_strand_id
1 'polypeptide(L)'
;AHGRIKEIQYEIFRSLMYWITIQYDNMGRVTKREIKIGPFANTTKYSYEYDVDGQLQTVYLNEKIMWRYNYDLNGNLHLLNPSNSARLTPLRYDLRDRITRLGDVQYRLDEDGFLRQRGTEIFEYSSKGLLTRVYSKGSGWTVIYRYDGLGRRVSSKTSLGQHLQFFYADLIYPTRITHVYNHSSSEITSLYYDLQGHLFAMEISSGDEFYIASDNTGTPLAVFSSNGLMLKQIQYTAYGEIYFDSNLDFQLVIGFHGGLYDPLTKLIHFGQRDYDILAGRWTTPDIEI
;
A
#
# COMPACT_ATOMS: atom_id res chain seq x y z
N ALA A 1 25.49 -13.65 -7.43
CA ALA A 1 24.61 -12.75 -8.20
C ALA A 1 23.30 -13.50 -8.44
N HIS A 2 22.19 -13.06 -7.83
CA HIS A 2 20.94 -13.85 -7.74
C HIS A 2 19.77 -13.23 -8.54
N GLY A 3 20.04 -12.35 -9.52
CA GLY A 3 18.99 -11.67 -10.30
C GLY A 3 18.14 -10.64 -9.52
N ARG A 4 18.39 -10.46 -8.21
CA ARG A 4 17.68 -9.48 -7.37
C ARG A 4 18.10 -8.05 -7.70
N ILE A 5 17.12 -7.15 -7.77
CA ILE A 5 17.33 -5.71 -7.97
C ILE A 5 18.25 -5.16 -6.87
N LYS A 6 19.30 -4.42 -7.24
CA LYS A 6 20.24 -3.85 -6.27
C LYS A 6 20.22 -2.34 -6.24
N GLU A 7 19.83 -1.74 -7.35
CA GLU A 7 19.87 -0.31 -7.56
C GLU A 7 18.79 0.07 -8.56
N ILE A 8 18.06 1.15 -8.27
CA ILE A 8 17.13 1.80 -9.20
C ILE A 8 17.51 3.28 -9.22
N GLN A 9 17.61 3.84 -10.42
CA GLN A 9 17.91 5.25 -10.64
C GLN A 9 16.86 5.85 -11.59
N TYR A 10 16.31 7.01 -11.21
CA TYR A 10 15.47 7.83 -12.07
C TYR A 10 16.13 9.18 -12.29
N GLU A 11 16.38 9.50 -13.55
CA GLU A 11 16.88 10.80 -13.97
C GLU A 11 15.83 11.52 -14.80
N ILE A 12 15.66 12.82 -14.55
CA ILE A 12 14.83 13.71 -15.36
C ILE A 12 15.72 14.88 -15.77
N PHE A 13 15.79 15.18 -17.07
CA PHE A 13 16.71 16.17 -17.65
C PHE A 13 18.17 16.00 -17.20
N ARG A 14 18.68 14.76 -17.17
CA ARG A 14 20.06 14.41 -16.75
C ARG A 14 20.38 14.79 -15.28
N SER A 15 19.35 14.97 -14.46
CA SER A 15 19.48 15.20 -13.03
C SER A 15 18.86 14.01 -12.29
N LEU A 16 19.61 13.44 -11.35
CA LEU A 16 19.18 12.30 -10.53
C LEU A 16 18.08 12.73 -9.56
N MET A 17 16.85 12.33 -9.83
CA MET A 17 15.68 12.68 -9.03
C MET A 17 15.35 11.63 -7.99
N TYR A 18 15.62 10.36 -8.27
CA TYR A 18 15.43 9.29 -7.31
C TYR A 18 16.51 8.23 -7.46
N TRP A 19 16.96 7.74 -6.33
CA TRP A 19 17.93 6.67 -6.25
C TRP A 19 17.61 5.78 -5.05
N ILE A 20 17.64 4.47 -5.27
CA ILE A 20 17.55 3.49 -4.19
C ILE A 20 18.57 2.39 -4.41
N THR A 21 19.27 1.99 -3.34
CA THR A 21 20.04 0.74 -3.31
C THR A 21 19.49 -0.22 -2.28
N ILE A 22 19.58 -1.51 -2.58
CA ILE A 22 19.02 -2.59 -1.77
C ILE A 22 20.09 -3.65 -1.54
N GLN A 23 20.24 -4.05 -0.28
CA GLN A 23 21.13 -5.13 0.13
C GLN A 23 20.30 -6.28 0.71
N TYR A 24 20.83 -7.47 0.54
CA TYR A 24 20.18 -8.70 0.94
C TYR A 24 21.13 -9.56 1.77
N ASP A 25 20.59 -10.34 2.69
CA ASP A 25 21.33 -11.42 3.33
C ASP A 25 21.47 -12.66 2.41
N ASN A 26 22.06 -13.71 2.97
CA ASN A 26 22.27 -14.98 2.27
C ASN A 26 20.97 -15.71 1.92
N MET A 27 19.88 -15.45 2.66
CA MET A 27 18.54 -16.01 2.40
C MET A 27 17.73 -15.14 1.42
N GLY A 28 18.25 -13.98 1.03
CA GLY A 28 17.58 -13.06 0.11
C GLY A 28 16.58 -12.12 0.75
N ARG A 29 16.59 -12.00 2.08
CA ARG A 29 15.80 -11.00 2.80
C ARG A 29 16.47 -9.63 2.69
N VAL A 30 15.69 -8.56 2.56
CA VAL A 30 16.20 -7.19 2.43
C VAL A 30 16.78 -6.74 3.77
N THR A 31 18.08 -6.50 3.87
CA THR A 31 18.72 -6.07 5.13
C THR A 31 18.99 -4.59 5.19
N LYS A 32 19.10 -3.92 4.04
CA LYS A 32 19.35 -2.48 3.97
C LYS A 32 18.73 -1.86 2.73
N ARG A 33 18.17 -0.66 2.88
CA ARG A 33 17.75 0.23 1.79
C ARG A 33 18.35 1.61 2.00
N GLU A 34 19.03 2.16 1.00
CA GLU A 34 19.43 3.57 1.00
C GLU A 34 18.63 4.28 -0.08
N ILE A 35 17.91 5.34 0.30
CA ILE A 35 16.96 6.03 -0.58
C ILE A 35 17.29 7.51 -0.63
N LYS A 36 17.33 8.08 -1.82
CA LYS A 36 17.41 9.53 -2.06
C LYS A 36 16.22 9.93 -2.93
N ILE A 37 15.39 10.83 -2.43
CA ILE A 37 14.19 11.35 -3.13
C ILE A 37 14.36 12.86 -3.29
N GLY A 38 14.58 13.30 -4.53
CA GLY A 38 14.87 14.68 -4.90
C GLY A 38 16.38 14.93 -5.11
N PRO A 39 16.74 15.87 -6.00
CA PRO A 39 18.13 16.08 -6.43
C PRO A 39 19.03 16.57 -5.29
N PHE A 40 18.48 17.37 -4.38
CA PHE A 40 19.20 17.99 -3.25
C PHE A 40 18.93 17.32 -1.90
N ALA A 41 18.19 16.22 -1.88
CA ALA A 41 17.83 15.56 -0.63
C ALA A 41 18.98 14.74 -0.04
N ASN A 42 18.99 14.62 1.28
CA ASN A 42 19.88 13.71 1.97
C ASN A 42 19.46 12.26 1.74
N THR A 43 20.44 11.36 1.70
CA THR A 43 20.18 9.92 1.65
C THR A 43 19.61 9.45 3.00
N THR A 44 18.46 8.79 2.95
CA THR A 44 17.82 8.13 4.08
C THR A 44 18.21 6.66 4.08
N LYS A 45 18.66 6.13 5.22
CA LYS A 45 19.08 4.73 5.36
C LYS A 45 18.09 3.97 6.22
N TYR A 46 17.57 2.86 5.69
CA TYR A 46 16.79 1.88 6.41
C TYR A 46 17.60 0.60 6.57
N SER A 47 17.61 0.03 7.77
CA SER A 47 18.16 -1.30 8.04
C SER A 47 17.09 -2.18 8.67
N TYR A 48 17.10 -3.47 8.33
CA TYR A 48 16.07 -4.43 8.72
C TYR A 48 16.72 -5.61 9.43
N GLU A 49 16.21 -5.93 10.61
CA GLU A 49 16.59 -7.12 11.39
C GLU A 49 15.42 -8.09 11.44
N TYR A 50 15.75 -9.38 11.37
CA TYR A 50 14.79 -10.46 11.34
C TYR A 50 15.02 -11.39 12.54
N ASP A 51 13.95 -12.00 13.03
CA ASP A 51 14.05 -13.06 14.03
C ASP A 51 14.58 -14.37 13.41
N VAL A 52 14.65 -15.41 14.24
CA VAL A 52 15.16 -16.74 13.84
C VAL A 52 14.30 -17.42 12.79
N ASP A 53 13.01 -17.09 12.72
CA ASP A 53 12.05 -17.62 11.75
C ASP A 53 11.99 -16.77 10.47
N GLY A 54 12.73 -15.66 10.44
CA GLY A 54 12.82 -14.75 9.31
C GLY A 54 11.69 -13.74 9.22
N GLN A 55 10.96 -13.51 10.31
CA GLN A 55 9.97 -12.47 10.43
C GLN A 55 10.66 -11.14 10.77
N LEU A 56 10.18 -10.04 10.21
CA LEU A 56 10.80 -8.72 10.41
C LEU A 56 10.65 -8.30 11.88
N GLN A 57 11.73 -8.07 12.61
CA GLN A 57 11.69 -7.77 14.03
C GLN A 57 11.92 -6.28 14.32
N THR A 58 12.91 -5.66 13.69
CA THR A 58 13.28 -4.27 13.94
C THR A 58 13.62 -3.55 12.65
N VAL A 59 13.18 -2.30 12.54
CA VAL A 59 13.53 -1.39 11.45
C VAL A 59 14.22 -0.17 12.02
N TYR A 60 15.40 0.12 11.49
CA TYR A 60 16.22 1.27 11.86
C TYR A 60 16.10 2.35 10.79
N LEU A 61 15.89 3.59 11.20
CA LEU A 61 15.96 4.78 10.35
C LEU A 61 17.20 5.58 10.73
N ASN A 62 18.16 5.70 9.81
CA ASN A 62 19.44 6.36 10.03
C ASN A 62 20.12 5.88 11.34
N GLU A 63 20.25 4.56 11.46
CA GLU A 63 20.88 3.85 12.60
C GLU A 63 20.13 3.93 13.93
N LYS A 64 18.97 4.60 13.98
CA LYS A 64 18.11 4.65 15.16
C LYS A 64 16.93 3.71 15.00
N ILE A 65 16.58 2.98 16.06
CA ILE A 65 15.37 2.14 16.07
C ILE A 65 14.15 3.03 15.82
N MET A 66 13.36 2.69 14.82
CA MET A 66 12.15 3.41 14.45
C MET A 66 10.90 2.54 14.66
N TRP A 67 10.94 1.28 14.22
CA TRP A 67 9.83 0.34 14.41
C TRP A 67 10.30 -0.98 14.99
N ARG A 68 9.48 -1.56 15.85
CA ARG A 68 9.61 -2.95 16.33
C ARG A 68 8.33 -3.71 16.04
N TYR A 69 8.50 -4.97 15.71
CA TYR A 69 7.45 -5.92 15.39
C TYR A 69 7.73 -7.22 16.13
N ASN A 70 6.70 -7.81 16.75
CA ASN A 70 6.82 -9.12 17.39
C ASN A 70 5.62 -9.99 17.01
N TYR A 71 5.87 -11.29 16.99
CA TYR A 71 4.92 -12.28 16.52
C TYR A 71 4.62 -13.28 17.63
N ASP A 72 3.40 -13.81 17.65
CA ASP A 72 3.07 -14.96 18.49
C ASP A 72 3.57 -16.28 17.88
N LEU A 73 3.30 -17.40 18.56
CA LEU A 73 3.75 -18.73 18.14
C LEU A 73 3.14 -19.18 16.80
N ASN A 74 2.04 -18.58 16.36
CA ASN A 74 1.38 -18.88 15.08
C ASN A 74 1.81 -17.90 13.98
N GLY A 75 2.75 -16.98 14.26
CA GLY A 75 3.24 -15.97 13.33
C GLY A 75 2.32 -14.75 13.19
N ASN A 76 1.34 -14.56 14.09
CA ASN A 76 0.52 -13.36 14.07
C ASN A 76 1.27 -12.17 14.68
N LEU A 77 1.30 -11.03 13.99
CA LEU A 77 1.91 -9.78 14.47
C LEU A 77 1.21 -9.26 15.73
N HIS A 78 1.69 -9.59 16.93
CA HIS A 78 1.00 -9.25 18.20
C HIS A 78 1.43 -7.92 18.84
N LEU A 79 2.44 -7.24 18.28
CA LEU A 79 2.98 -5.99 18.82
C LEU A 79 3.65 -5.19 17.70
N LEU A 80 3.28 -3.92 17.55
CA LEU A 80 3.88 -3.02 16.56
C LEU A 80 3.99 -1.57 17.04
N ASN A 81 4.87 -0.80 16.41
CA ASN A 81 4.85 0.67 16.46
C ASN A 81 3.95 1.20 15.32
N PRO A 82 2.79 1.82 15.60
CA PRO A 82 1.91 2.33 14.54
C PRO A 82 2.43 3.68 14.03
N SER A 83 2.45 3.86 12.71
CA SER A 83 2.88 5.10 12.05
C SER A 83 4.22 5.61 12.63
N ASN A 84 4.31 6.89 13.04
CA ASN A 84 5.49 7.47 13.71
C ASN A 84 5.42 7.41 15.25
N SER A 85 4.61 6.54 15.82
CA SER A 85 4.45 6.44 17.28
C SER A 85 5.56 5.62 17.92
N ALA A 86 6.22 6.19 18.93
CA ALA A 86 7.14 5.45 19.80
C ALA A 86 6.43 4.42 20.70
N ARG A 87 5.09 4.49 20.82
CA ARG A 87 4.30 3.58 21.67
C ARG A 87 4.09 2.24 20.97
N LEU A 88 4.55 1.16 21.61
CA LEU A 88 4.19 -0.19 21.22
C LEU A 88 2.71 -0.45 21.47
N THR A 89 2.03 -0.95 20.43
CA THR A 89 0.60 -1.20 20.41
C THR A 89 0.35 -2.69 20.21
N PRO A 90 -0.33 -3.37 21.15
CA PRO A 90 -0.57 -4.80 21.03
C PRO A 90 -1.72 -5.12 20.08
N LEU A 91 -1.61 -6.23 19.36
CA LEU A 91 -2.69 -6.85 18.61
C LEU A 91 -3.07 -8.14 19.33
N ARG A 92 -4.36 -8.47 19.33
CA ARG A 92 -4.89 -9.67 19.99
C ARG A 92 -5.62 -10.53 18.99
N TYR A 93 -5.50 -11.84 19.17
CA TYR A 93 -6.08 -12.86 18.29
C TYR A 93 -6.94 -13.82 19.10
N ASP A 94 -7.89 -14.47 18.45
CA ASP A 94 -8.61 -15.62 19.01
C ASP A 94 -7.88 -16.94 18.68
N LEU A 95 -8.45 -18.07 19.11
CA LEU A 95 -7.89 -19.41 18.87
C LEU A 95 -7.87 -19.83 17.39
N ARG A 96 -8.47 -19.04 16.49
CA ARG A 96 -8.52 -19.28 15.04
C ARG A 96 -7.66 -18.25 14.28
N ASP A 97 -6.71 -17.61 14.98
CA ASP A 97 -5.81 -16.59 14.44
C ASP A 97 -6.52 -15.34 13.87
N ARG A 98 -7.78 -15.11 14.25
CA ARG A 98 -8.56 -13.93 13.83
C ARG A 98 -8.28 -12.77 14.76
N ILE A 99 -8.00 -11.59 14.19
CA ILE A 99 -7.74 -10.38 14.99
C ILE A 99 -9.00 -9.96 15.75
N THR A 100 -8.86 -9.69 17.04
CA THR A 100 -9.93 -9.23 17.93
C THR A 100 -9.71 -7.79 18.41
N ARG A 101 -8.46 -7.33 18.48
CA ARG A 101 -8.11 -5.93 18.83
C ARG A 101 -6.78 -5.49 18.22
N LEU A 102 -6.69 -4.18 17.97
CA LEU A 102 -5.45 -3.44 17.73
C LEU A 102 -5.41 -2.25 18.70
N GLY A 103 -4.57 -2.31 19.72
CA GLY A 103 -4.61 -1.38 20.84
C GLY A 103 -6.00 -1.33 21.47
N ASP A 104 -6.62 -0.16 21.40
CA ASP A 104 -7.98 0.10 21.91
C ASP A 104 -9.07 -0.14 20.85
N VAL A 105 -8.70 -0.31 19.58
CA VAL A 105 -9.64 -0.52 18.47
C VAL A 105 -10.07 -1.99 18.44
N GLN A 106 -11.39 -2.23 18.55
CA GLN A 106 -11.97 -3.56 18.43
C GLN A 106 -12.06 -4.01 16.98
N TYR A 107 -11.72 -5.27 16.72
CA TYR A 107 -11.92 -5.94 15.45
C TYR A 107 -12.95 -7.06 15.63
N ARG A 108 -13.76 -7.28 14.59
CA ARG A 108 -14.64 -8.45 14.49
C ARG A 108 -14.55 -9.04 13.11
N LEU A 109 -14.33 -10.36 13.07
CA LEU A 109 -14.44 -11.17 11.88
C LEU A 109 -15.71 -12.03 11.99
N ASP A 110 -16.27 -12.44 10.86
CA ASP A 110 -17.35 -13.45 10.87
C ASP A 110 -16.80 -14.88 11.02
N GLU A 111 -17.71 -15.85 10.99
CA GLU A 111 -17.37 -17.27 11.11
C GLU A 111 -16.54 -17.80 9.95
N ASP A 112 -16.65 -17.17 8.78
CA ASP A 112 -15.86 -17.48 7.59
C ASP A 112 -14.49 -16.78 7.59
N GLY A 113 -14.23 -15.92 8.58
CA GLY A 113 -12.95 -15.22 8.75
C GLY A 113 -12.83 -13.90 8.00
N PHE A 114 -13.92 -13.36 7.46
CA PHE A 114 -13.94 -12.06 6.80
C PHE A 114 -14.02 -10.93 7.82
N LEU A 115 -13.25 -9.86 7.61
CA LEU A 115 -13.38 -8.63 8.37
C LEU A 115 -14.82 -8.08 8.29
N ARG A 116 -15.45 -7.84 9.44
CA ARG A 116 -16.80 -7.25 9.53
C ARG A 116 -16.81 -5.89 10.20
N GLN A 117 -15.93 -5.68 11.18
CA GLN A 117 -15.89 -4.42 11.91
C GLN A 117 -14.46 -4.09 12.36
N ARG A 118 -14.11 -2.80 12.24
CA ARG A 118 -12.92 -2.19 12.83
C ARG A 118 -13.33 -0.88 13.51
N GLY A 119 -13.37 -0.87 14.83
CA GLY A 119 -13.87 0.28 15.58
C GLY A 119 -15.31 0.64 15.17
N THR A 120 -15.49 1.80 14.55
CA THR A 120 -16.79 2.29 14.05
C THR A 120 -17.06 1.94 12.59
N GLU A 121 -16.07 1.39 11.87
CA GLU A 121 -16.15 1.02 10.46
C GLU A 121 -16.73 -0.39 10.32
N ILE A 122 -17.67 -0.54 9.38
CA ILE A 122 -18.32 -1.81 9.04
C ILE A 122 -17.95 -2.18 7.60
N PHE A 123 -17.61 -3.45 7.40
CA PHE A 123 -17.14 -4.00 6.13
C PHE A 123 -18.11 -5.06 5.63
N GLU A 124 -18.60 -4.89 4.40
CA GLU A 124 -19.57 -5.78 3.76
C GLU A 124 -18.93 -6.50 2.58
N TYR A 125 -18.62 -7.79 2.78
CA TYR A 125 -18.14 -8.68 1.74
C TYR A 125 -19.29 -9.44 1.09
N SER A 126 -19.19 -9.65 -0.23
CA SER A 126 -20.03 -10.60 -0.96
C SER A 126 -19.64 -12.05 -0.66
N SER A 127 -20.47 -13.02 -1.05
CA SER A 127 -20.14 -14.45 -0.92
C SER A 127 -18.90 -14.91 -1.70
N LYS A 128 -18.45 -14.12 -2.69
CA LYS A 128 -17.17 -14.36 -3.40
C LYS A 128 -15.97 -13.73 -2.70
N GLY A 129 -16.15 -13.17 -1.51
CA GLY A 129 -15.10 -12.50 -0.75
C GLY A 129 -14.66 -11.14 -1.28
N LEU A 130 -15.44 -10.55 -2.20
CA LEU A 130 -15.18 -9.19 -2.71
C LEU A 130 -15.80 -8.16 -1.77
N LEU A 131 -15.02 -7.17 -1.32
CA LEU A 131 -15.50 -6.06 -0.50
C LEU A 131 -16.43 -5.15 -1.31
N THR A 132 -17.71 -5.15 -0.99
CA THR A 132 -18.74 -4.40 -1.75
C THR A 132 -19.06 -3.04 -1.14
N ARG A 133 -18.92 -2.89 0.18
CA ARG A 133 -19.17 -1.63 0.87
C ARG A 133 -18.38 -1.53 2.16
N VAL A 134 -17.94 -0.31 2.48
CA VAL A 134 -17.47 0.07 3.81
C VAL A 134 -18.21 1.31 4.26
N TYR A 135 -18.57 1.39 5.54
CA TYR A 135 -19.16 2.61 6.09
C TYR A 135 -18.79 2.83 7.55
N SER A 136 -18.59 4.09 7.92
CA SER A 136 -18.30 4.46 9.30
C SER A 136 -19.57 4.88 10.01
N LYS A 137 -19.95 4.14 11.07
CA LYS A 137 -21.04 4.54 11.97
C LYS A 137 -20.70 5.77 12.81
N GLY A 138 -19.40 6.09 12.96
CA GLY A 138 -18.95 7.26 13.73
C GLY A 138 -18.86 8.52 12.88
N SER A 139 -18.26 8.43 11.70
CA SER A 139 -17.98 9.58 10.84
C SER A 139 -18.98 9.76 9.69
N GLY A 140 -19.91 8.82 9.49
CA GLY A 140 -21.01 8.93 8.53
C GLY A 140 -20.64 8.76 7.05
N TRP A 141 -19.38 8.49 6.72
CA TRP A 141 -18.97 8.23 5.34
C TRP A 141 -19.28 6.80 4.89
N THR A 142 -19.49 6.61 3.59
CA THR A 142 -19.64 5.30 2.93
C THR A 142 -18.74 5.24 1.70
N VAL A 143 -18.25 4.05 1.38
CA VAL A 143 -17.61 3.73 0.11
C VAL A 143 -18.27 2.47 -0.44
N ILE A 144 -18.65 2.49 -1.72
CA ILE A 144 -19.25 1.37 -2.44
C ILE A 144 -18.33 0.98 -3.58
N TYR A 145 -18.06 -0.32 -3.70
CA TYR A 145 -17.24 -0.87 -4.76
C TYR A 145 -18.08 -1.71 -5.72
N ARG A 146 -17.70 -1.73 -6.99
CA ARG A 146 -18.31 -2.58 -8.02
C ARG A 146 -17.22 -3.42 -8.69
N TYR A 147 -17.61 -4.60 -9.14
CA TYR A 147 -16.72 -5.59 -9.76
C TYR A 147 -17.30 -6.06 -11.10
N ASP A 148 -16.43 -6.45 -12.03
CA ASP A 148 -16.84 -7.13 -13.24
C ASP A 148 -17.06 -8.64 -13.03
N GLY A 149 -17.44 -9.36 -14.09
CA GLY A 149 -17.66 -10.80 -14.05
C GLY A 149 -16.42 -11.64 -13.71
N LEU A 150 -15.21 -11.06 -13.84
CA LEU A 150 -13.93 -11.69 -13.50
C LEU A 150 -13.48 -11.35 -12.08
N GLY A 151 -14.27 -10.59 -11.32
CA GLY A 151 -13.94 -10.20 -9.95
C GLY A 151 -12.95 -9.04 -9.84
N ARG A 152 -12.68 -8.30 -10.93
CA ARG A 152 -11.82 -7.11 -10.90
C ARG A 152 -12.63 -5.89 -10.47
N ARG A 153 -12.07 -5.05 -9.58
CA ARG A 153 -12.74 -3.82 -9.13
C ARG A 153 -12.85 -2.83 -10.29
N VAL A 154 -14.07 -2.46 -10.69
CA VAL A 154 -14.33 -1.54 -11.82
C VAL A 154 -14.76 -0.15 -11.37
N SER A 155 -15.16 0.02 -10.11
CA SER A 155 -15.53 1.33 -9.57
C SER A 155 -15.37 1.41 -8.05
N SER A 156 -15.03 2.60 -7.57
CA SER A 156 -15.15 3.03 -6.18
C SER A 156 -15.95 4.33 -6.13
N LYS A 157 -16.97 4.39 -5.28
CA LYS A 157 -17.79 5.60 -5.08
C LYS A 157 -17.93 5.90 -3.60
N THR A 158 -17.48 7.09 -3.19
CA THR A 158 -17.60 7.56 -1.81
C THR A 158 -18.82 8.46 -1.65
N SER A 159 -19.39 8.52 -0.45
CA SER A 159 -20.44 9.50 -0.10
C SER A 159 -19.90 10.94 -0.04
N LEU A 160 -18.59 11.12 -0.07
CA LEU A 160 -17.91 12.42 -0.04
C LEU A 160 -17.73 13.02 -1.45
N GLY A 161 -18.25 12.36 -2.48
CA GLY A 161 -18.30 12.87 -3.85
C GLY A 161 -17.27 12.27 -4.81
N GLN A 162 -16.25 11.58 -4.31
CA GLN A 162 -15.26 10.92 -5.16
C GLN A 162 -15.89 9.70 -5.84
N HIS A 163 -15.74 9.62 -7.16
CA HIS A 163 -16.21 8.48 -7.94
C HIS A 163 -15.21 8.14 -9.04
N LEU A 164 -14.57 6.98 -8.90
CA LEU A 164 -13.55 6.48 -9.81
C LEU A 164 -14.05 5.24 -10.53
N GLN A 165 -13.63 5.08 -11.79
CA GLN A 165 -13.74 3.84 -12.55
C GLN A 165 -12.35 3.35 -12.97
N PHE A 166 -12.17 2.03 -12.98
CA PHE A 166 -10.89 1.38 -13.27
C PHE A 166 -11.01 0.50 -14.51
N PHE A 167 -10.03 0.59 -15.41
CA PHE A 167 -10.02 -0.15 -16.67
C PHE A 167 -8.74 -0.98 -16.83
N TYR A 168 -8.88 -2.13 -17.49
CA TYR A 168 -7.87 -3.18 -17.61
C TYR A 168 -7.64 -3.50 -19.09
N ALA A 169 -6.81 -2.70 -19.75
CA ALA A 169 -6.55 -2.80 -21.19
C ALA A 169 -5.32 -3.68 -21.54
N ASP A 170 -4.51 -4.05 -20.55
CA ASP A 170 -3.36 -4.93 -20.73
C ASP A 170 -3.84 -6.39 -20.84
N LEU A 171 -3.75 -6.95 -22.05
CA LEU A 171 -4.16 -8.33 -22.32
C LEU A 171 -3.19 -9.37 -21.75
N ILE A 172 -1.93 -9.00 -21.50
CA ILE A 172 -0.91 -9.88 -20.92
C ILE A 172 -1.10 -9.93 -19.41
N TYR A 173 -1.43 -8.79 -18.79
CA TYR A 173 -1.66 -8.66 -17.36
C TYR A 173 -3.11 -8.22 -17.06
N PRO A 174 -4.10 -9.14 -17.09
CA PRO A 174 -5.52 -8.79 -17.07
C PRO A 174 -6.03 -8.18 -15.75
N THR A 175 -5.25 -8.28 -14.67
CA THR A 175 -5.53 -7.67 -13.36
C THR A 175 -4.86 -6.30 -13.18
N ARG A 176 -4.06 -5.86 -14.16
CA ARG A 176 -3.37 -4.56 -14.13
C ARG A 176 -4.31 -3.45 -14.53
N ILE A 177 -4.45 -2.46 -13.66
CA ILE A 177 -5.18 -1.24 -13.96
C ILE A 177 -4.33 -0.41 -14.90
N THR A 178 -4.93 0.02 -16.01
CA THR A 178 -4.23 0.79 -17.05
C THR A 178 -4.78 2.19 -17.17
N HIS A 179 -6.07 2.37 -16.91
CA HIS A 179 -6.72 3.67 -16.96
C HIS A 179 -7.65 3.85 -15.76
N VAL A 180 -7.75 5.08 -15.29
CA VAL A 180 -8.65 5.51 -14.23
C VAL A 180 -9.47 6.67 -14.76
N TYR A 181 -10.80 6.58 -14.70
CA TYR A 181 -11.66 7.71 -15.01
C TYR A 181 -12.19 8.32 -13.72
N ASN A 182 -11.97 9.63 -13.55
CA ASN A 182 -12.45 10.38 -12.40
C ASN A 182 -13.70 11.16 -12.78
N HIS A 183 -14.86 10.78 -12.23
CA HIS A 183 -16.13 11.46 -12.51
C HIS A 183 -16.20 12.88 -11.96
N SER A 184 -15.37 13.22 -10.96
CA SER A 184 -15.36 14.55 -10.35
C SER A 184 -14.64 15.58 -11.24
N SER A 185 -13.58 15.18 -11.95
CA SER A 185 -12.86 16.05 -12.90
C SER A 185 -13.18 15.78 -14.37
N SER A 186 -13.87 14.67 -14.68
CA SER A 186 -14.10 14.18 -16.05
C SER A 186 -12.80 13.89 -16.83
N GLU A 187 -11.74 13.52 -16.12
CA GLU A 187 -10.43 13.20 -16.70
C GLU A 187 -10.14 11.71 -16.65
N ILE A 188 -9.33 11.27 -17.61
CA ILE A 188 -8.76 9.91 -17.66
C ILE A 188 -7.29 10.00 -17.28
N THR A 189 -6.85 9.18 -16.34
CA THR A 189 -5.44 8.97 -16.03
C THR A 189 -4.98 7.65 -16.63
N SER A 190 -3.98 7.68 -17.50
CA SER A 190 -3.27 6.52 -18.04
C SER A 190 -2.09 6.17 -17.12
N LEU A 191 -1.93 4.88 -16.80
CA LEU A 191 -0.90 4.37 -15.89
C LEU A 191 0.12 3.52 -16.67
N TYR A 192 1.41 3.83 -16.52
CA TYR A 192 2.50 3.16 -17.22
C TYR A 192 3.41 2.41 -16.26
N TYR A 193 3.70 1.15 -16.61
CA TYR A 193 4.43 0.20 -15.77
C TYR A 193 5.73 -0.24 -16.45
N ASP A 194 6.77 -0.44 -15.64
CA ASP A 194 8.05 -0.98 -16.12
C ASP A 194 7.95 -2.49 -16.43
N LEU A 195 9.07 -3.09 -16.85
CA LEU A 195 9.13 -4.52 -17.16
C LEU A 195 8.95 -5.43 -15.92
N GLN A 196 9.10 -4.90 -14.70
CA GLN A 196 8.83 -5.61 -13.45
C GLN A 196 7.36 -5.43 -13.00
N GLY A 197 6.60 -4.57 -13.68
CA GLY A 197 5.21 -4.26 -13.35
C GLY A 197 5.06 -3.17 -12.29
N HIS A 198 6.10 -2.38 -12.02
CA HIS A 198 6.01 -1.25 -11.10
C HIS A 198 5.59 0.02 -11.83
N LEU A 199 4.72 0.81 -11.21
CA LEU A 199 4.26 2.08 -11.78
C LEU A 199 5.44 3.07 -11.84
N PHE A 200 5.72 3.62 -13.03
CA PHE A 200 6.82 4.58 -13.22
C PHE A 200 6.42 5.90 -13.86
N ALA A 201 5.25 5.96 -14.49
CA ALA A 201 4.73 7.18 -15.07
C ALA A 201 3.20 7.15 -15.12
N MET A 202 2.60 8.33 -15.20
CA MET A 202 1.20 8.49 -15.51
C MET A 202 0.96 9.77 -16.30
N GLU A 203 -0.15 9.78 -17.03
CA GLU A 203 -0.56 10.90 -17.88
C GLU A 203 -2.04 11.16 -17.66
N ILE A 204 -2.42 12.42 -17.47
CA ILE A 204 -3.82 12.83 -17.37
C ILE A 204 -4.26 13.34 -18.75
N SER A 205 -5.52 13.08 -19.12
CA SER A 205 -6.10 13.50 -20.40
C SER A 205 -6.08 15.01 -20.66
N SER A 206 -5.79 15.82 -19.64
CA SER A 206 -5.50 17.26 -19.75
C SER A 206 -4.17 17.56 -20.48
N GLY A 207 -3.28 16.57 -20.58
CA GLY A 207 -1.92 16.69 -21.11
C GLY A 207 -0.84 16.73 -20.02
N ASP A 208 -1.19 16.62 -18.74
CA ASP A 208 -0.21 16.62 -17.65
C ASP A 208 0.47 15.26 -17.51
N GLU A 209 1.81 15.26 -17.59
CA GLU A 209 2.66 14.08 -17.43
C GLU A 209 3.36 14.08 -16.08
N PHE A 210 3.41 12.90 -15.45
CA PHE A 210 4.04 12.69 -14.16
C PHE A 210 4.94 11.47 -14.16
N TYR A 211 6.10 11.59 -13.52
CA TYR A 211 7.04 10.50 -13.29
C TYR A 211 6.93 10.01 -11.86
N ILE A 212 6.89 8.70 -11.65
CA ILE A 212 6.63 8.08 -10.36
C ILE A 212 7.83 7.25 -9.97
N ALA A 213 8.43 7.56 -8.82
CA ALA A 213 9.49 6.76 -8.25
C ALA A 213 8.90 5.69 -7.34
N SER A 214 8.94 4.43 -7.80
CA SER A 214 8.52 3.26 -7.04
C SER A 214 9.72 2.51 -6.43
N ASP A 215 9.51 1.88 -5.28
CA ASP A 215 10.52 1.03 -4.67
C ASP A 215 10.56 -0.40 -5.23
N ASN A 216 11.39 -1.26 -4.62
CA ASN A 216 11.58 -2.65 -5.04
C ASN A 216 10.35 -3.56 -4.89
N THR A 217 9.27 -3.07 -4.29
CA THR A 217 7.99 -3.77 -4.15
C THR A 217 6.92 -3.20 -5.09
N GLY A 218 7.26 -2.18 -5.88
CA GLY A 218 6.30 -1.43 -6.70
C GLY A 218 5.48 -0.42 -5.92
N THR A 219 5.89 -0.07 -4.69
CA THR A 219 5.23 0.96 -3.88
C THR A 219 5.69 2.35 -4.33
N PRO A 220 4.80 3.25 -4.79
CA PRO A 220 5.16 4.62 -5.15
C PRO A 220 5.63 5.43 -3.94
N LEU A 221 6.83 6.00 -3.99
CA LEU A 221 7.40 6.82 -2.93
C LEU A 221 7.41 8.31 -3.25
N ALA A 222 7.43 8.69 -4.53
CA ALA A 222 7.41 10.09 -4.94
C ALA A 222 6.81 10.27 -6.34
N VAL A 223 6.29 11.47 -6.58
CA VAL A 223 5.77 11.91 -7.88
C VAL A 223 6.49 13.19 -8.29
N PHE A 224 6.98 13.23 -9.53
CA PHE A 224 7.62 14.37 -10.15
C PHE A 224 6.81 14.86 -11.33
N SER A 225 6.80 16.17 -11.58
CA SER A 225 6.23 16.75 -12.79
C SER A 225 7.10 16.45 -14.01
N SER A 226 6.56 16.69 -15.20
CA SER A 226 7.30 16.69 -16.47
C SER A 226 8.58 17.53 -16.44
N ASN A 227 8.59 18.62 -15.67
CA ASN A 227 9.73 19.53 -15.49
C ASN A 227 10.72 19.09 -14.40
N GLY A 228 10.51 17.92 -13.77
CA GLY A 228 11.39 17.38 -12.72
C GLY A 228 11.19 17.99 -11.33
N LEU A 229 10.08 18.70 -11.09
CA LEU A 229 9.73 19.20 -9.75
C LEU A 229 9.04 18.10 -8.94
N MET A 230 9.44 17.90 -7.69
CA MET A 230 8.78 16.94 -6.80
C MET A 230 7.42 17.50 -6.33
N LEU A 231 6.33 16.82 -6.69
CA LEU A 231 4.95 17.22 -6.37
C LEU A 231 4.38 16.50 -5.14
N LYS A 232 4.83 15.27 -4.90
CA LYS A 232 4.40 14.44 -3.79
C LYS A 232 5.54 13.52 -3.33
N GLN A 233 5.65 13.34 -2.02
CA GLN A 233 6.51 12.34 -1.39
C GLN A 233 5.68 11.61 -0.33
N ILE A 234 5.80 10.28 -0.31
CA ILE A 234 5.09 9.40 0.61
C ILE A 234 6.12 8.52 1.32
N GLN A 235 5.95 8.34 2.63
CA GLN A 235 6.74 7.39 3.40
C GLN A 235 5.84 6.39 4.12
N TYR A 236 6.24 5.13 4.05
CA TYR A 236 5.48 3.97 4.51
C TYR A 236 6.24 3.24 5.61
N THR A 237 5.50 2.70 6.58
CA THR A 237 6.02 1.66 7.47
C THR A 237 6.28 0.38 6.67
N ALA A 238 6.98 -0.60 7.27
CA ALA A 238 7.25 -1.88 6.59
C ALA A 238 5.97 -2.64 6.18
N TYR A 239 4.87 -2.42 6.89
CA TYR A 239 3.56 -3.01 6.63
C TYR A 239 2.63 -2.12 5.80
N GLY A 240 3.14 -1.01 5.24
CA GLY A 240 2.40 -0.19 4.28
C GLY A 240 1.53 0.93 4.87
N GLU A 241 1.61 1.19 6.18
CA GLU A 241 0.95 2.35 6.78
C GLU A 241 1.68 3.64 6.37
N ILE A 242 0.95 4.62 5.84
CA ILE A 242 1.52 5.92 5.48
C ILE A 242 1.69 6.75 6.76
N TYR A 243 2.93 7.11 7.08
CA TYR A 243 3.23 7.97 8.24
C TYR A 243 3.65 9.40 7.84
N PHE A 244 3.91 9.63 6.56
CA PHE A 244 4.19 10.95 5.99
C PHE A 244 3.69 11.02 4.54
N ASP A 245 2.98 12.10 4.22
CA ASP A 245 2.54 12.45 2.87
C ASP A 245 2.68 13.96 2.71
N SER A 246 3.48 14.41 1.75
CA SER A 246 3.75 15.84 1.56
C SER A 246 2.61 16.61 0.89
N ASN A 247 1.66 15.91 0.24
CA ASN A 247 0.59 16.54 -0.53
C ASN A 247 -0.65 15.63 -0.62
N LEU A 248 -1.57 15.76 0.33
CA LEU A 248 -2.79 14.93 0.42
C LEU A 248 -3.79 15.18 -0.71
N ASP A 249 -3.75 16.37 -1.34
CA ASP A 249 -4.67 16.73 -2.42
C ASP A 249 -4.31 16.01 -3.73
N PHE A 250 -3.04 15.64 -3.89
CA PHE A 250 -2.59 14.80 -5.00
C PHE A 250 -2.95 13.34 -4.74
N GLN A 251 -4.02 12.88 -5.37
CA GLN A 251 -4.53 11.52 -5.23
C GLN A 251 -3.78 10.54 -6.13
N LEU A 252 -3.09 9.58 -5.52
CA LEU A 252 -2.47 8.46 -6.22
C LEU A 252 -3.24 7.18 -5.86
N VAL A 253 -3.85 6.55 -6.87
CA VAL A 253 -4.70 5.36 -6.64
C VAL A 253 -3.90 4.09 -6.37
N ILE A 254 -2.70 4.00 -6.94
CA ILE A 254 -1.77 2.89 -6.71
C ILE A 254 -0.96 3.21 -5.45
N GLY A 255 -0.98 2.29 -4.49
CA GLY A 255 -0.30 2.42 -3.21
C GLY A 255 0.71 1.31 -2.95
N PHE A 256 0.79 0.87 -1.71
CA PHE A 256 1.76 -0.12 -1.29
C PHE A 256 1.59 -1.46 -2.03
N HIS A 257 2.73 -2.04 -2.42
CA HIS A 257 2.87 -3.21 -3.30
C HIS A 257 2.11 -3.11 -4.65
N GLY A 258 1.84 -1.89 -5.13
CA GLY A 258 1.13 -1.69 -6.40
C GLY A 258 -0.38 -1.93 -6.34
N GLY A 259 -0.94 -2.17 -5.16
CA GLY A 259 -2.38 -2.36 -4.99
C GLY A 259 -3.18 -1.04 -4.96
N LEU A 260 -4.51 -1.14 -5.04
CA LEU A 260 -5.40 0.02 -4.99
C LEU A 260 -5.62 0.48 -3.54
N TYR A 261 -5.02 1.60 -3.16
CA TYR A 261 -5.15 2.16 -1.81
C TYR A 261 -6.41 3.02 -1.67
N ASP A 262 -7.19 2.77 -0.63
CA ASP A 262 -8.34 3.60 -0.26
C ASP A 262 -8.06 4.33 1.08
N PRO A 263 -7.94 5.67 1.07
CA PRO A 263 -7.56 6.43 2.25
C PRO A 263 -8.65 6.49 3.33
N LEU A 264 -9.92 6.23 3.00
CA LEU A 264 -11.01 6.17 3.98
C LEU A 264 -10.98 4.85 4.74
N THR A 265 -10.84 3.74 4.01
CA THR A 265 -10.87 2.40 4.60
C THR A 265 -9.51 1.91 5.09
N LYS A 266 -8.41 2.61 4.76
CA LYS A 266 -7.04 2.17 5.06
C LYS A 266 -6.74 0.76 4.57
N LEU A 267 -7.43 0.33 3.51
CA LEU A 267 -7.21 -0.95 2.87
C LEU A 267 -6.48 -0.75 1.55
N ILE A 268 -5.73 -1.78 1.16
CA ILE A 268 -5.15 -1.90 -0.17
C ILE A 268 -5.77 -3.12 -0.84
N HIS A 269 -6.36 -2.90 -2.01
CA HIS A 269 -6.99 -3.95 -2.77
C HIS A 269 -6.02 -4.59 -3.76
N PHE A 270 -5.92 -5.92 -3.70
CA PHE A 270 -5.10 -6.76 -4.54
C PHE A 270 -5.96 -7.84 -5.19
N GLY A 271 -6.43 -7.59 -6.41
CA GLY A 271 -7.19 -8.58 -7.19
C GLY A 271 -8.44 -9.08 -6.46
N GLN A 272 -8.32 -10.20 -5.74
CA GLN A 272 -9.43 -10.80 -4.99
C GLN A 272 -9.42 -10.52 -3.48
N ARG A 273 -8.32 -10.00 -2.91
CA ARG A 273 -8.20 -9.77 -1.46
C ARG A 273 -7.89 -8.32 -1.13
N ASP A 274 -8.29 -7.90 0.06
CA ASP A 274 -7.91 -6.61 0.62
C ASP A 274 -6.92 -6.82 1.77
N TYR A 275 -5.95 -5.92 1.87
CA TYR A 275 -4.92 -5.91 2.89
C TYR A 275 -5.13 -4.71 3.83
N ASP A 276 -5.20 -4.98 5.13
CA ASP A 276 -5.32 -3.96 6.17
C ASP A 276 -3.93 -3.46 6.59
N ILE A 277 -3.61 -2.22 6.22
CA ILE A 277 -2.30 -1.62 6.52
C ILE A 277 -2.11 -1.32 8.01
N LEU A 278 -3.20 -1.18 8.78
CA LEU A 278 -3.12 -0.91 10.22
C LEU A 278 -2.78 -2.20 10.96
N ALA A 279 -3.41 -3.31 10.58
CA ALA A 279 -3.18 -4.61 11.19
C ALA A 279 -2.01 -5.40 10.57
N GLY A 280 -1.49 -4.95 9.43
CA GLY A 280 -0.40 -5.61 8.71
C GLY A 280 -0.76 -6.99 8.16
N ARG A 281 -2.03 -7.20 7.76
CA ARG A 281 -2.53 -8.52 7.34
C ARG A 281 -3.71 -8.46 6.36
N TRP A 282 -3.96 -9.57 5.69
CA TRP A 282 -5.13 -9.76 4.83
C TRP A 282 -6.44 -9.70 5.64
N THR A 283 -7.49 -9.11 5.07
CA THR A 283 -8.81 -8.98 5.69
C THR A 283 -9.67 -10.24 5.57
N THR A 284 -9.22 -11.20 4.76
CA THR A 284 -9.89 -12.48 4.48
C THR A 284 -8.83 -13.58 4.44
N PRO A 285 -9.16 -14.82 4.81
CA PRO A 285 -8.27 -15.96 4.57
C PRO A 285 -8.06 -16.19 3.08
N ASP A 286 -7.01 -16.97 2.73
CA ASP A 286 -6.88 -17.48 1.37
C ASP A 286 -7.87 -18.62 1.14
N ILE A 287 -8.75 -18.48 0.16
CA ILE A 287 -9.81 -19.45 -0.14
C ILE A 287 -9.46 -20.22 -1.43
N GLU A 288 -8.48 -19.75 -2.20
CA GLU A 288 -7.90 -20.48 -3.33
C GLU A 288 -6.81 -21.41 -2.77
N ILE A 289 -7.19 -22.65 -2.42
CA ILE A 289 -6.25 -23.76 -2.13
C ILE A 289 -6.12 -24.64 -3.36
#